data_AF-A0A026WS04-F1
#
_entry.id   AF-A0A026WS04-F1
#
_cell.length_a   1.000
_cell.length_b   1.000
_cell.length_c   1.000
_cell.angle_alpha   90.00
_cell.angle_beta   90.00
_cell.angle_gamma   90.00
#
_symmetry.space_group_name_H-M   'P 1'
#
loop_
_entity.id
_entity.type
_entity.pdbx_description
1 polymer ?
#
loop_
_entity_poly.entity_id
_entity_poly.type
_entity_poly.pdbx_seq_one_letter_code
_entity_poly.pdbx_strand_id
1 'polypeptide(L)'
;MARPVSQLKDLLLSQLGSADEMVKHQQQQLNEDNAKIKELTSSLALMKETLHTETQKLENKNAELLQHTRRLEELEAERNKLAKRIKQLEEKRDNLKRCKENAQDQQVLQQGGKKLNLYRDLTRIHWDYEASKHSIKGYVSNKKDYIHHFCYDNQQITPEITDALWHEIYLSTGKTKIEDETLQSNMPTNENIAPN
;
A
#
# COMPACT_ATOMS: atom_id res chain seq x y z
N MET A 1 81.27 -26.19 -98.12
CA MET A 1 79.99 -25.47 -97.88
C MET A 1 79.19 -26.24 -96.82
N ALA A 2 79.28 -25.91 -95.53
CA ALA A 2 78.64 -26.68 -94.44
C ALA A 2 78.05 -25.81 -93.31
N ARG A 3 77.57 -24.59 -93.64
CA ARG A 3 77.03 -23.62 -92.67
C ARG A 3 75.49 -23.64 -92.39
N PRO A 4 74.58 -24.13 -93.26
CA PRO A 4 73.15 -23.93 -93.04
C PRO A 4 72.51 -24.92 -92.06
N VAL A 5 73.07 -26.13 -91.90
CA VAL A 5 72.47 -27.18 -91.05
C VAL A 5 72.75 -26.96 -89.55
N SER A 6 73.90 -26.37 -89.18
CA SER A 6 74.21 -26.04 -87.78
C SER A 6 73.34 -24.89 -87.26
N GLN A 7 73.15 -23.83 -88.07
CA GLN A 7 72.30 -22.69 -87.73
C GLN A 7 70.83 -23.09 -87.50
N LEU A 8 70.32 -24.05 -88.29
CA LEU A 8 68.96 -24.55 -88.15
C LEU A 8 68.78 -25.38 -86.86
N LYS A 9 69.82 -26.15 -86.48
CA LYS A 9 69.84 -26.91 -85.22
C LYS A 9 69.88 -25.99 -84.01
N ASP A 10 70.71 -24.95 -84.04
CA ASP A 10 70.83 -23.97 -82.97
C ASP A 10 69.54 -23.17 -82.80
N LEU A 11 68.86 -22.84 -83.92
CA LEU A 11 67.55 -22.17 -83.90
C LEU A 11 66.47 -23.05 -83.28
N LEU A 12 66.43 -24.35 -83.63
CA LEU A 12 65.48 -25.31 -83.05
C LEU A 12 65.74 -25.55 -81.56
N LEU A 13 67.01 -25.63 -81.14
CA LEU A 13 67.39 -25.74 -79.73
C LEU A 13 67.00 -24.48 -78.95
N SER A 14 67.19 -23.30 -79.54
CA SER A 14 66.77 -22.03 -78.95
C SER A 14 65.25 -21.91 -78.84
N GLN A 15 64.48 -22.35 -79.84
CA GLN A 15 63.02 -22.39 -79.78
C GLN A 15 62.50 -23.39 -78.75
N LEU A 16 63.16 -24.55 -78.61
CA LEU A 16 62.80 -25.53 -77.60
C LEU A 16 63.07 -25.00 -76.18
N GLY A 17 64.18 -24.27 -76.00
CA GLY A 17 64.50 -23.59 -74.74
C GLY A 17 63.48 -22.52 -74.36
N SER A 18 63.08 -21.66 -75.30
CA SER A 18 62.07 -20.63 -75.03
C SER A 18 60.68 -21.20 -74.76
N ALA A 19 60.32 -22.30 -75.43
CA ALA A 19 59.09 -23.03 -75.14
C ALA A 19 59.09 -23.64 -73.72
N ASP A 20 60.21 -24.24 -73.28
CA ASP A 20 60.34 -24.81 -71.93
C ASP A 20 60.29 -23.74 -70.83
N GLU A 21 60.90 -22.58 -71.06
CA GLU A 21 60.80 -21.42 -70.17
C GLU A 21 59.36 -20.89 -70.08
N MET A 22 58.65 -20.81 -71.21
CA MET A 22 57.25 -20.38 -71.24
C MET A 22 56.35 -21.36 -70.45
N VAL A 23 56.58 -22.67 -70.59
CA VAL A 23 55.85 -23.70 -69.84
C VAL A 23 56.12 -23.58 -68.33
N LYS A 24 57.38 -23.37 -67.92
CA LYS A 24 57.74 -23.14 -66.51
C LYS A 24 57.08 -21.90 -65.93
N HIS A 25 57.08 -20.79 -66.67
CA HIS A 25 56.42 -19.56 -66.25
C HIS A 25 54.90 -19.76 -66.09
N GLN A 26 54.25 -20.40 -67.06
CA GLN A 26 52.82 -20.70 -66.98
C GLN A 26 52.49 -21.61 -65.80
N GLN A 27 53.32 -22.64 -65.55
CA GLN A 27 53.12 -23.55 -64.42
C GLN A 27 53.27 -22.83 -63.08
N GLN A 28 54.22 -21.91 -62.96
CA GLN A 28 54.38 -21.10 -61.76
C GLN A 28 53.15 -20.20 -61.53
N GLN A 29 52.68 -19.52 -62.57
CA GLN A 29 51.52 -18.65 -62.50
C GLN A 29 50.24 -19.43 -62.13
N LEU A 30 50.04 -20.60 -62.71
CA LEU A 30 48.94 -21.51 -62.34
C LEU A 30 49.01 -21.95 -60.87
N ASN A 31 50.20 -22.21 -60.35
CA ASN A 31 50.38 -22.60 -58.95
C ASN A 31 50.05 -21.42 -58.00
N GLU A 32 50.48 -20.21 -58.34
CA GLU A 32 50.18 -18.99 -57.59
C GLU A 32 48.67 -18.69 -57.60
N ASP A 33 48.03 -18.77 -58.76
CA ASP A 33 46.59 -18.58 -58.90
C ASP A 33 45.81 -19.64 -58.11
N ASN A 34 46.22 -20.90 -58.17
CA ASN A 34 45.59 -21.98 -57.41
C ASN A 34 45.74 -21.79 -55.89
N ALA A 35 46.91 -21.32 -55.43
CA ALA A 35 47.11 -20.98 -54.02
C ALA A 35 46.16 -19.85 -53.58
N LYS A 36 46.02 -18.81 -54.40
CA LYS A 36 45.14 -17.67 -54.14
C LYS A 36 43.66 -18.06 -54.16
N ILE A 37 43.24 -18.93 -55.07
CA ILE A 37 41.88 -19.47 -55.11
C ILE A 37 41.57 -20.24 -53.83
N LYS A 38 42.50 -21.06 -53.33
CA LYS A 38 42.32 -21.81 -52.08
C LYS A 38 42.21 -20.89 -50.86
N GLU A 39 43.03 -19.86 -50.79
CA GLU A 39 42.97 -18.84 -49.73
C GLU A 39 41.62 -18.12 -49.75
N LEU A 40 41.21 -17.60 -50.91
CA LEU A 40 39.93 -16.90 -51.07
C LEU A 40 38.73 -17.79 -50.75
N THR A 41 38.77 -19.07 -51.16
CA THR A 41 37.72 -20.04 -50.85
C THR A 41 37.61 -20.28 -49.34
N SER A 42 38.74 -20.40 -48.66
CA SER A 42 38.79 -20.58 -47.20
C SER A 42 38.28 -19.34 -46.46
N SER A 43 38.69 -18.15 -46.90
CA SER A 43 38.22 -16.87 -46.36
C SER A 43 36.71 -16.71 -46.54
N LEU A 44 36.18 -17.05 -47.71
CA LEU A 44 34.75 -17.00 -48.01
C LEU A 44 33.95 -17.97 -47.13
N ALA A 45 34.48 -19.18 -46.88
CA ALA A 45 33.87 -20.12 -45.95
C ALA A 45 33.80 -19.58 -44.52
N LEU A 46 34.89 -18.97 -44.02
CA LEU A 46 34.91 -18.34 -42.70
C LEU A 46 33.93 -17.17 -42.59
N MET A 47 33.85 -16.33 -43.62
CA MET A 47 32.89 -15.22 -43.66
C MET A 47 31.44 -15.71 -43.65
N LYS A 48 31.13 -16.78 -44.38
CA LYS A 48 29.79 -17.40 -44.38
C LYS A 48 29.41 -17.94 -43.01
N GLU A 49 30.32 -18.64 -42.34
CA GLU A 49 30.08 -19.16 -40.99
C GLU A 49 29.86 -18.01 -39.99
N THR A 50 30.72 -16.99 -40.04
CA THR A 50 30.59 -15.80 -39.20
C THR A 50 29.24 -15.11 -39.42
N LEU A 51 28.84 -14.92 -40.69
CA LEU A 51 27.54 -14.34 -41.03
C LEU A 51 26.39 -15.18 -40.49
N HIS A 52 26.48 -16.51 -40.58
CA HIS A 52 25.45 -17.41 -40.07
C HIS A 52 25.30 -17.28 -38.55
N THR A 53 26.41 -17.31 -37.82
CA THR A 53 26.40 -17.18 -36.35
C THR A 53 25.86 -15.84 -35.87
N GLU A 54 26.25 -14.72 -36.51
CA GLU A 54 25.74 -13.40 -36.16
C GLU A 54 24.26 -13.24 -36.53
N THR A 55 23.81 -13.87 -37.63
CA THR A 55 22.37 -13.92 -37.99
C THR A 55 21.57 -14.60 -36.89
N GLN A 56 22.00 -15.79 -36.44
CA GLN A 56 21.32 -16.54 -35.39
C GLN A 56 21.28 -15.75 -34.07
N LYS A 57 22.38 -15.08 -33.73
CA LYS A 57 22.48 -14.24 -32.53
C LYS A 57 21.54 -13.04 -32.60
N LEU A 58 21.39 -12.43 -33.77
CA LEU A 58 20.45 -11.32 -33.99
C LEU A 58 19.00 -11.79 -33.84
N GLU A 59 18.65 -12.95 -34.40
CA GLU A 59 17.31 -13.55 -34.25
C GLU A 59 16.98 -13.82 -32.78
N ASN A 60 17.91 -14.39 -32.02
CA ASN A 60 17.73 -14.65 -30.60
C ASN A 60 17.50 -13.35 -29.82
N LYS A 61 18.33 -12.33 -30.05
CA LYS A 61 18.16 -11.01 -29.41
C LYS A 61 16.82 -10.36 -29.78
N ASN A 62 16.37 -10.52 -31.02
CA ASN A 62 15.08 -9.99 -31.45
C ASN A 62 13.91 -10.70 -30.75
N ALA A 63 14.01 -12.01 -30.55
CA ALA A 63 13.02 -12.77 -29.79
C ALA A 63 12.97 -12.35 -28.31
N GLU A 64 14.13 -12.14 -27.68
CA GLU A 64 14.23 -11.60 -26.31
C GLU A 64 13.61 -10.19 -26.23
N LEU A 65 13.92 -9.31 -27.19
CA LEU A 65 13.36 -7.96 -27.25
C LEU A 65 11.83 -8.00 -27.32
N LEU A 66 11.26 -8.86 -28.18
CA LEU A 66 9.81 -9.04 -28.30
C LEU A 66 9.17 -9.56 -26.99
N GLN A 67 9.88 -10.40 -26.23
CA GLN A 67 9.41 -10.84 -24.92
C GLN A 67 9.42 -9.70 -23.91
N HIS A 68 10.48 -8.89 -23.88
CA HIS A 68 10.57 -7.72 -23.00
C HIS A 68 9.51 -6.66 -23.32
N THR A 69 9.25 -6.40 -24.60
CA THR A 69 8.19 -5.46 -25.02
C THR A 69 6.81 -5.92 -24.52
N ARG A 70 6.46 -7.19 -24.69
CA ARG A 70 5.20 -7.73 -24.16
C ARG A 70 5.09 -7.57 -22.65
N ARG A 71 6.18 -7.83 -21.92
CA ARG A 71 6.19 -7.68 -20.46
C ARG A 71 6.06 -6.21 -20.02
N LEU A 72 6.60 -5.27 -20.79
CA LEU A 72 6.43 -3.84 -20.53
C LEU A 72 4.97 -3.41 -20.73
N GLU A 73 4.30 -3.90 -21.77
CA GLU A 73 2.88 -3.63 -22.01
C GLU A 73 1.99 -4.15 -20.88
N GLU A 74 2.26 -5.37 -20.38
CA GLU A 74 1.57 -5.95 -19.22
C GLU A 74 1.75 -5.08 -17.97
N LEU A 75 2.99 -4.70 -17.65
CA LEU A 75 3.30 -3.86 -16.50
C LEU A 75 2.66 -2.48 -16.60
N GLU A 76 2.62 -1.89 -17.79
CA GLU A 76 1.95 -0.60 -18.00
C GLU A 76 0.43 -0.70 -17.79
N ALA A 77 -0.19 -1.78 -18.25
CA ALA A 77 -1.61 -2.04 -18.01
C ALA A 77 -1.89 -2.18 -16.49
N GLU A 78 -1.06 -2.92 -15.76
CA GLU A 78 -1.18 -3.06 -14.31
C GLU A 78 -0.99 -1.74 -13.57
N ARG A 79 0.04 -0.95 -13.93
CA ARG A 79 0.28 0.39 -13.39
C ARG A 79 -0.97 1.27 -13.55
N ASN A 80 -1.57 1.26 -14.73
CA ASN A 80 -2.76 2.06 -15.03
C ASN A 80 -3.98 1.59 -14.21
N LYS A 81 -4.13 0.28 -13.99
CA LYS A 81 -5.18 -0.28 -13.13
C LYS A 81 -5.01 0.15 -11.67
N LEU A 82 -3.78 0.08 -11.15
CA LEU A 82 -3.46 0.50 -9.79
C LEU A 82 -3.68 2.00 -9.60
N ALA A 83 -3.25 2.84 -10.55
CA ALA A 83 -3.49 4.28 -10.49
C ALA A 83 -4.98 4.64 -10.39
N LYS A 84 -5.83 3.98 -11.19
CA LYS A 84 -7.29 4.13 -11.09
C LYS A 84 -7.82 3.70 -9.72
N ARG A 85 -7.31 2.60 -9.16
CA ARG A 85 -7.72 2.11 -7.84
C ARG A 85 -7.32 3.05 -6.72
N ILE A 86 -6.11 3.61 -6.76
CA ILE A 86 -5.63 4.61 -5.80
C ILE A 86 -6.58 5.81 -5.80
N LYS A 87 -6.87 6.38 -6.97
CA LYS A 87 -7.80 7.52 -7.09
C LYS A 87 -9.18 7.23 -6.49
N GLN A 88 -9.75 6.06 -6.78
CA GLN A 88 -11.04 5.64 -6.19
C GLN A 88 -10.98 5.51 -4.67
N LEU A 89 -9.88 5.01 -4.12
CA LEU A 89 -9.71 4.87 -2.67
C LEU A 89 -9.52 6.23 -1.99
N GLU A 90 -8.81 7.17 -2.62
CA GLU A 90 -8.68 8.55 -2.15
C GLU A 90 -10.04 9.24 -2.12
N GLU A 91 -10.84 9.13 -3.19
CA GLU A 91 -12.20 9.66 -3.22
C GLU A 91 -13.08 9.09 -2.10
N LYS A 92 -13.00 7.77 -1.86
CA LYS A 92 -13.71 7.11 -0.75
C LYS A 92 -13.24 7.62 0.61
N ARG A 93 -11.94 7.73 0.82
CA ARG A 93 -11.36 8.29 2.06
C ARG A 93 -11.86 9.71 2.29
N ASP A 94 -11.84 10.54 1.27
CA ASP A 94 -12.26 11.94 1.38
C ASP A 94 -13.77 12.05 1.63
N ASN A 95 -14.57 11.14 1.06
CA ASN A 95 -15.99 11.04 1.37
C ASN A 95 -16.24 10.62 2.82
N LEU A 96 -15.52 9.60 3.32
CA LEU A 96 -15.62 9.17 4.72
C LEU A 96 -15.17 10.27 5.69
N LYS A 97 -14.11 11.01 5.36
CA LYS A 97 -13.66 12.17 6.14
C LYS A 97 -14.69 13.29 6.16
N ARG A 98 -15.49 13.44 5.09
CA ARG A 98 -16.57 14.43 4.97
C ARG A 98 -17.90 13.95 5.53
N CYS A 99 -18.12 12.66 5.69
CA CYS A 99 -19.26 12.12 6.42
C CYS A 99 -19.16 12.60 7.87
N LYS A 100 -19.86 13.69 8.16
CA LYS A 100 -20.12 14.12 9.53
C LYS A 100 -20.92 13.05 10.25
N GLU A 101 -20.69 12.95 11.56
CA GLU A 101 -21.53 12.19 12.47
C GLU A 101 -23.00 12.55 12.22
N ASN A 102 -23.87 11.54 12.23
CA ASN A 102 -25.29 11.75 12.01
C ASN A 102 -25.82 12.69 13.09
N ALA A 103 -26.26 13.89 12.69
CA ALA A 103 -26.72 14.93 13.61
C ALA A 103 -27.87 14.44 14.50
N GLN A 104 -28.71 13.54 13.98
CA GLN A 104 -29.82 12.95 14.72
C GLN A 104 -29.30 12.01 15.82
N ASP A 105 -28.37 11.12 15.49
CA ASP A 105 -27.78 10.19 16.48
C ASP A 105 -27.02 10.97 17.56
N GLN A 106 -26.28 12.00 17.16
CA GLN A 106 -25.57 12.86 18.08
C GLN A 106 -26.51 13.62 19.01
N GLN A 107 -27.64 14.12 18.50
CA GLN A 107 -28.68 14.75 19.31
C GLN A 107 -29.30 13.76 20.31
N VAL A 108 -29.60 12.53 19.88
CA VAL A 108 -30.14 11.47 20.74
C VAL A 108 -29.16 11.13 21.86
N LEU A 109 -27.87 10.96 21.55
CA LEU A 109 -26.83 10.69 22.54
C LEU A 109 -26.67 11.83 23.55
N GLN A 110 -26.68 13.08 23.08
CA GLN A 110 -26.61 14.25 23.95
C GLN A 110 -27.83 14.35 24.88
N GLN A 111 -29.04 14.11 24.35
CA GLN A 111 -30.27 14.10 25.15
C GLN A 111 -30.26 12.96 26.18
N GLY A 112 -29.86 11.75 25.76
CA GLY A 112 -29.71 10.59 26.63
C GLY A 112 -28.72 10.85 27.77
N GLY A 113 -27.55 11.40 27.46
CA GLY A 113 -26.54 11.78 28.46
C GLY A 113 -27.05 12.82 29.45
N LYS A 114 -27.76 13.86 28.97
CA LYS A 114 -28.39 14.86 29.84
C LYS A 114 -29.44 14.24 30.77
N LYS A 115 -30.29 13.36 30.26
CA LYS A 115 -31.34 12.67 31.04
C LYS A 115 -30.73 11.75 32.10
N LEU A 116 -29.70 10.98 31.75
CA LEU A 116 -29.00 10.10 32.67
C LEU A 116 -28.31 10.89 33.80
N ASN A 117 -27.64 11.99 33.46
CA ASN A 117 -27.04 12.88 34.44
C ASN A 117 -28.11 13.48 35.37
N LEU A 118 -29.24 13.93 34.83
CA LEU A 118 -30.35 14.46 35.63
C LEU A 118 -30.88 13.43 36.64
N TYR A 119 -31.11 12.18 36.21
CA TYR A 119 -31.55 11.14 37.15
C TYR A 119 -30.49 10.82 38.20
N ARG A 120 -29.21 10.75 37.81
CA ARG A 120 -28.11 10.56 38.77
C ARG A 120 -28.06 11.69 39.78
N ASP A 121 -28.24 12.94 39.36
CA ASP A 121 -28.14 14.08 40.28
C ASP A 121 -29.38 14.20 41.17
N LEU A 122 -30.57 13.87 40.66
CA LEU A 122 -31.83 13.86 41.40
C LEU A 122 -31.87 12.74 42.44
N THR A 123 -31.56 11.51 42.02
CA THR A 123 -31.69 10.32 42.86
C THR A 123 -30.43 10.04 43.66
N ARG A 124 -29.27 10.56 43.22
CA ARG A 124 -27.96 10.24 43.79
C ARG A 124 -27.60 8.75 43.77
N ILE A 125 -28.36 7.96 43.01
CA ILE A 125 -28.13 6.54 42.82
C ILE A 125 -27.04 6.35 41.77
N HIS A 126 -26.10 5.48 42.10
CA HIS A 126 -25.06 4.98 41.21
C HIS A 126 -25.32 3.50 40.99
N TRP A 127 -25.76 3.17 39.78
CA TRP A 127 -26.08 1.80 39.40
C TRP A 127 -24.82 1.00 39.06
N ASP A 128 -24.79 -0.26 39.49
CA ASP A 128 -23.80 -1.25 39.07
C ASP A 128 -24.30 -1.90 37.76
N TYR A 129 -23.92 -1.31 36.62
CA TYR A 129 -24.36 -1.77 35.30
C TYR A 129 -23.75 -3.12 34.90
N GLU A 130 -22.71 -3.62 35.58
CA GLU A 130 -22.15 -4.95 35.32
C GLU A 130 -23.04 -6.02 35.97
N ALA A 131 -23.60 -5.73 37.15
CA ALA A 131 -24.51 -6.61 37.88
C ALA A 131 -25.97 -6.58 37.40
N SER A 132 -26.34 -5.61 36.53
CA SER A 132 -27.72 -5.35 36.11
C SER A 132 -28.38 -6.47 35.30
N LYS A 133 -27.61 -7.48 34.86
CA LYS A 133 -28.14 -8.67 34.16
C LYS A 133 -28.87 -9.64 35.10
N HIS A 134 -28.54 -9.61 36.39
CA HIS A 134 -28.99 -10.62 37.36
C HIS A 134 -29.58 -10.03 38.64
N SER A 135 -29.33 -8.76 38.92
CA SER A 135 -29.77 -8.09 40.14
C SER A 135 -29.93 -6.59 39.93
N ILE A 136 -30.79 -5.94 40.71
CA ILE A 136 -30.86 -4.47 40.79
C ILE A 136 -29.91 -4.04 41.89
N LYS A 137 -28.72 -3.57 41.51
CA LYS A 137 -27.62 -3.28 42.44
C LYS A 137 -27.03 -1.91 42.21
N GLY A 138 -26.62 -1.26 43.30
CA GLY A 138 -26.01 0.05 43.25
C GLY A 138 -25.78 0.63 44.64
N TYR A 139 -25.56 1.93 44.69
CA TYR A 139 -25.46 2.67 45.93
C TYR A 139 -26.05 4.08 45.81
N VAL A 140 -26.58 4.59 46.92
CA VAL A 140 -27.02 5.98 47.05
C VAL A 140 -25.93 6.75 47.80
N SER A 141 -25.51 7.91 47.30
CA SER A 141 -24.51 8.73 48.00
C SER A 141 -24.81 10.22 47.98
N ASN A 142 -24.70 10.87 49.14
CA ASN A 142 -24.80 12.33 49.23
C ASN A 142 -23.48 13.05 48.92
N LYS A 143 -22.45 12.32 48.47
CA LYS A 143 -21.08 12.78 48.17
C LYS A 143 -20.34 13.41 49.36
N LYS A 144 -20.82 13.21 50.60
CA LYS A 144 -20.23 13.75 51.83
C LYS A 144 -20.01 12.65 52.86
N ASP A 145 -21.08 12.21 53.50
CA ASP A 145 -21.09 11.36 54.69
C ASP A 145 -22.10 10.20 54.62
N TYR A 146 -22.94 10.16 53.58
CA TYR A 146 -23.90 9.08 53.33
C TYR A 146 -23.49 8.27 52.11
N ILE A 147 -23.27 6.97 52.31
CA ILE A 147 -23.16 5.96 51.26
C ILE A 147 -23.93 4.73 51.74
N HIS A 148 -24.98 4.36 51.00
CA HIS A 148 -25.75 3.15 51.27
C HIS A 148 -25.77 2.25 50.04
N HIS A 149 -25.33 1.00 50.20
CA HIS A 149 -25.33 -0.01 49.14
C HIS A 149 -26.61 -0.83 49.19
N PHE A 150 -27.21 -1.08 48.04
CA PHE A 150 -28.39 -1.95 47.92
C PHE A 150 -28.14 -3.02 46.85
N CYS A 151 -28.78 -4.18 47.04
CA CYS A 151 -28.77 -5.29 46.09
C CYS A 151 -30.10 -6.03 46.21
N TYR A 152 -30.88 -6.05 45.14
CA TYR A 152 -32.15 -6.77 45.07
C TYR A 152 -32.04 -7.92 44.07
N ASP A 153 -32.18 -9.13 44.58
CA ASP A 153 -32.17 -10.38 43.81
C ASP A 153 -33.54 -10.60 43.14
N ASN A 154 -33.95 -9.70 42.24
CA ASN A 154 -35.17 -9.90 41.48
C ASN A 154 -35.15 -9.13 40.15
N GLN A 155 -35.55 -9.80 39.06
CA GLN A 155 -35.50 -9.24 37.71
C GLN A 155 -36.66 -8.28 37.39
N GLN A 156 -37.72 -8.27 38.22
CA GLN A 156 -38.86 -7.38 38.05
C GLN A 156 -38.86 -6.30 39.13
N ILE A 157 -39.04 -5.05 38.70
CA ILE A 157 -39.19 -3.90 39.58
C ILE A 157 -40.56 -4.02 40.26
N THR A 158 -40.55 -4.27 41.56
CA THR A 158 -41.78 -4.27 42.37
C THR A 158 -41.99 -2.91 43.04
N PRO A 159 -43.23 -2.55 43.43
CA PRO A 159 -43.51 -1.33 44.18
C PRO A 159 -42.68 -1.23 45.47
N GLU A 160 -42.44 -2.35 46.16
CA GLU A 160 -41.67 -2.38 47.41
C GLU A 160 -40.20 -1.96 47.18
N ILE A 161 -39.59 -2.40 46.06
CA ILE A 161 -38.23 -1.98 45.68
C ILE A 161 -38.22 -0.48 45.38
N THR A 162 -39.27 0.01 44.70
CA THR A 162 -39.38 1.42 44.34
C THR A 162 -39.51 2.30 45.60
N ASP A 163 -40.35 1.90 46.55
CA ASP A 163 -40.54 2.60 47.82
C ASP A 163 -39.27 2.56 48.68
N ALA A 164 -38.57 1.41 48.72
CA ALA A 164 -37.29 1.28 49.41
C ALA A 164 -36.23 2.21 48.82
N LEU A 165 -36.11 2.28 47.49
CA LEU A 165 -35.19 3.19 46.81
C LEU A 165 -35.53 4.66 47.09
N TRP A 166 -36.82 5.05 47.06
CA TRP A 166 -37.21 6.41 47.40
C TRP A 166 -36.94 6.76 48.86
N HIS A 167 -37.10 5.80 49.77
CA HIS A 167 -36.73 5.97 51.17
C HIS A 167 -35.22 6.24 51.32
N GLU A 168 -34.38 5.46 50.64
CA GLU A 168 -32.93 5.67 50.63
C GLU A 168 -32.52 7.03 50.04
N ILE A 169 -33.18 7.45 48.95
CA ILE A 169 -32.99 8.79 48.38
C ILE A 169 -33.32 9.86 49.44
N TYR A 170 -34.47 9.75 50.12
CA TYR A 170 -34.89 10.69 51.15
C TYR A 170 -33.86 10.77 52.30
N LEU A 171 -33.42 9.63 52.83
CA LEU A 171 -32.39 9.58 53.87
C LEU A 171 -31.08 10.24 53.43
N SER A 172 -30.68 10.05 52.16
CA SER A 172 -29.49 10.70 51.61
C SER A 172 -29.58 12.24 51.49
N THR A 173 -30.80 12.80 51.56
CA THR A 173 -31.04 14.25 51.57
C THR A 173 -31.16 14.82 52.97
N GLY A 174 -31.32 13.97 53.99
CA GLY A 174 -31.39 14.35 55.39
C GLY A 174 -30.10 15.02 55.84
N LYS A 175 -30.22 16.20 56.45
CA LYS A 175 -29.11 16.81 57.19
C LYS A 175 -28.84 15.96 58.42
N THR A 176 -27.66 15.35 58.51
CA THR A 176 -27.01 15.10 59.80
C THR A 176 -27.03 16.42 60.56
N LYS A 177 -27.83 16.50 61.63
CA LYS A 177 -27.80 17.60 62.59
C LYS A 177 -26.38 17.64 63.15
N ILE A 178 -25.57 18.58 62.67
CA ILE A 178 -24.49 19.11 63.46
C ILE A 178 -25.19 20.03 64.46
N GLU A 179 -25.43 19.51 65.66
CA GLU A 179 -25.58 20.36 66.84
C GLU A 179 -24.27 21.14 66.98
N ASP A 180 -24.31 22.43 66.68
CA ASP A 180 -23.49 23.38 67.39
C ASP A 180 -24.16 24.76 67.34
N GLU A 181 -24.39 25.25 68.55
CA GLU A 181 -24.86 26.59 68.86
C GLU A 181 -23.98 27.63 68.16
N THR A 182 -24.59 28.54 67.42
CA THR A 182 -24.34 29.98 67.58
C THR A 182 -25.35 30.76 66.73
N LEU A 183 -26.34 31.30 67.43
CA LEU A 183 -27.18 32.38 66.94
C LEU A 183 -26.31 33.58 66.58
N GLN A 184 -26.25 33.95 65.31
CA GLN A 184 -26.09 35.35 64.93
C GLN A 184 -27.13 35.73 63.87
N SER A 185 -28.16 36.39 64.39
CA SER A 185 -29.01 37.37 63.71
C SER A 185 -28.19 38.25 62.77
N ASN A 186 -28.65 38.44 61.54
CA ASN A 186 -28.51 39.70 60.80
C ASN A 186 -29.58 39.78 59.71
N MET A 187 -30.60 40.60 59.99
CA MET A 187 -31.62 41.07 59.05
C MET A 187 -30.98 41.88 57.90
N PRO A 188 -31.46 41.78 56.65
CA PRO A 188 -31.09 42.71 55.61
C PRO A 188 -31.92 44.01 55.70
N THR A 189 -31.23 45.12 55.95
CA THR A 189 -31.75 46.48 55.85
C THR A 189 -32.07 46.81 54.40
N ASN A 190 -33.33 47.17 54.13
CA ASN A 190 -33.83 47.56 52.83
C ASN A 190 -33.76 49.10 52.71
N GLU A 191 -32.75 49.64 52.04
CA GLU A 191 -32.66 51.06 51.67
C GLU A 191 -32.01 51.21 50.28
N ASN A 192 -32.83 51.42 49.25
CA ASN A 192 -32.87 52.68 48.49
C ASN A 192 -33.69 52.51 47.21
N ILE A 193 -34.93 52.97 47.29
CA ILE A 193 -35.67 53.51 46.16
C ILE A 193 -35.25 54.98 46.06
N ALA A 194 -34.75 55.42 44.90
CA ALA A 194 -34.82 56.82 44.52
C ALA A 194 -35.34 56.93 43.08
N PRO A 195 -36.29 57.85 42.80
CA PRO A 195 -37.03 57.91 41.54
C PRO A 195 -36.53 59.00 40.58
N ASN A 196 -37.00 58.87 39.33
CA ASN A 196 -36.97 59.79 38.18
C ASN A 196 -35.67 59.90 37.37
#